data_AF-A0A7X6ZWU2-F1
#
_entry.id   AF-A0A7X6ZWU2-F1
#
_cell.length_a   1.000
_cell.length_b   1.000
_cell.length_c   1.000
_cell.angle_alpha   90.00
_cell.angle_beta   90.00
_cell.angle_gamma   90.00
#
_symmetry.space_group_name_H-M   'P 1'
#
loop_
_entity.id
_entity.type
_entity.pdbx_description
1 polymer ?
#
loop_
_entity_poly.entity_id
_entity_poly.type
_entity_poly.pdbx_seq_one_letter_code
_entity_poly.pdbx_strand_id
1 'polypeptide(L)' 'MIVATTENLVGYNVKEAKGQVFGVVVRSRGLGGNILAGLRSLIGGEIIEYTAMLEDSRKQALDRMV' A
#
# COMPACT_ATOMS: atom_id res chain seq x y z
N MET A 1 -3.50 11.20 -12.93
CA MET A 1 -4.88 11.05 -12.45
C MET A 1 -5.03 11.72 -11.09
N ILE A 2 -6.18 12.30 -10.75
CA ILE A 2 -6.41 12.84 -9.39
C ILE A 2 -6.84 11.68 -8.50
N VAL A 3 -6.11 11.43 -7.41
CA VAL A 3 -6.42 10.41 -6.41
C VAL A 3 -6.40 11.09 -5.05
N ALA A 4 -7.50 10.95 -4.31
CA ALA A 4 -7.64 11.54 -2.99
C ALA A 4 -8.34 10.56 -2.05
N THR A 5 -8.06 10.68 -0.76
CA THR A 5 -8.77 9.96 0.30
C THR A 5 -10.07 10.65 0.71
N THR A 6 -10.32 11.86 0.19
CA THR A 6 -11.54 12.63 0.44
C THR A 6 -12.65 12.21 -0.52
N GLU A 7 -13.89 12.23 -0.05
CA GLU A 7 -15.07 11.92 -0.85
C GLU A 7 -15.29 12.95 -1.98
N ASN A 8 -15.07 14.23 -1.67
CA ASN A 8 -15.28 15.34 -2.59
C ASN A 8 -13.96 16.09 -2.84
N LEU A 9 -13.78 16.59 -4.07
CA LEU A 9 -12.64 17.38 -4.50
C LEU A 9 -13.06 18.84 -4.67
N VAL A 10 -12.40 19.75 -3.96
CA VAL A 10 -12.71 21.19 -4.04
C VAL A 10 -12.53 21.70 -5.48
N GLY A 11 -13.56 22.35 -6.02
CA GLY A 11 -13.56 22.87 -7.39
C GLY A 11 -13.94 21.86 -8.48
N TYR A 12 -14.25 20.61 -8.11
CA TYR A 12 -14.71 19.57 -9.02
C TYR A 12 -16.12 19.10 -8.65
N ASN A 13 -16.94 18.78 -9.66
CA ASN A 13 -18.25 18.15 -9.49
C ASN A 13 -18.24 16.78 -10.14
N VAL A 14 -18.57 15.72 -9.38
CA VAL A 14 -18.66 14.35 -9.89
C VAL A 14 -19.88 14.24 -10.80
N LYS A 15 -19.66 13.86 -12.07
CA LYS A 15 -20.75 13.70 -13.06
C LYS A 15 -21.39 12.31 -13.01
N GLU A 16 -20.64 11.29 -12.63
CA GLU A 16 -21.07 9.90 -12.63
C GLU A 16 -20.21 9.09 -11.65
N ALA A 17 -20.83 8.18 -10.90
CA ALA A 17 -20.12 7.19 -10.09
C ALA A 17 -19.94 5.90 -10.89
N LYS A 18 -18.69 5.43 -11.03
CA LYS A 18 -18.35 4.21 -11.78
C LYS A 18 -18.40 2.91 -10.95
N GLY A 19 -18.79 3.02 -9.68
CA GLY A 19 -18.76 1.91 -8.72
C GLY A 19 -17.47 1.86 -7.90
N GLN A 20 -17.35 0.83 -7.07
CA GLN A 20 -16.22 0.64 -6.17
C GLN A 20 -15.04 -0.03 -6.90
N VAL A 21 -13.83 0.44 -6.61
CA VAL A 21 -12.59 -0.13 -7.15
C VAL A 21 -11.62 -0.43 -6.02
N PHE A 22 -10.78 -1.45 -6.21
CA PHE A 22 -9.74 -1.84 -5.26
C PHE A 22 -8.47 -2.24 -5.99
N GLY A 23 -7.34 -1.67 -5.57
CA GLY A 23 -6.01 -2.18 -5.88
C GLY A 23 -5.51 -3.05 -4.75
N VAL A 24 -5.14 -4.30 -5.03
CA VAL A 24 -4.62 -5.22 -4.01
C VAL A 24 -3.34 -5.89 -4.54
N VAL A 25 -2.36 -6.03 -3.67
CA VAL A 25 -1.17 -6.85 -3.91
C VAL A 25 -0.73 -7.53 -2.61
N VAL A 26 -0.27 -8.76 -2.73
CA VAL A 26 0.35 -9.51 -1.64
C VAL A 26 1.77 -9.84 -2.08
N ARG A 27 2.75 -9.51 -1.24
CA ARG A 27 4.16 -9.82 -1.47
C ARG A 27 4.68 -10.69 -0.33
N SER A 28 5.54 -11.65 -0.67
CA SER A 28 6.23 -12.52 0.28
C SER A 28 7.73 -12.27 0.22
N ARG A 29 8.41 -12.28 1.36
CA ARG A 29 9.88 -12.15 1.45
C ARG A 29 10.61 -13.50 1.54
N GLY A 30 9.91 -14.62 1.37
CA GLY A 30 10.48 -15.96 1.58
C GLY A 30 10.89 -16.22 3.04
N LEU A 31 11.36 -17.44 3.33
CA LEU A 31 11.65 -17.87 4.70
C LEU A 31 12.79 -17.07 5.35
N GLY A 32 13.88 -16.82 4.61
CA GLY A 32 15.06 -16.13 5.15
C GLY A 32 14.82 -14.67 5.53
N GLY A 33 14.05 -13.93 4.72
CA GLY A 33 13.69 -12.54 5.00
C GLY A 33 12.77 -12.41 6.22
N ASN A 34 11.88 -13.38 6.43
CA ASN A 34 10.96 -13.40 7.57
C ASN A 34 11.67 -13.72 8.89
N ILE A 35 12.71 -14.57 8.89
CA ILE A 35 13.48 -14.88 10.11
C ILE A 35 14.28 -13.65 10.58
N LEU A 36 14.99 -12.97 9.67
CA LEU A 36 15.76 -11.77 10.01
C LEU A 36 14.87 -10.63 10.51
N ALA A 37 13.73 -10.41 9.86
CA ALA A 37 12.74 -9.43 10.30
C ALA A 37 12.11 -9.82 11.65
N GLY A 38 11.85 -11.11 11.89
CA GLY A 38 11.38 -11.62 13.17
C GLY A 38 12.36 -11.38 14.32
N LEU A 39 13.66 -11.56 14.09
CA LEU A 39 14.70 -11.24 15.08
C LEU A 39 14.76 -9.74 15.39
N ARG A 40 14.67 -8.87 14.37
CA ARG A 40 14.59 -7.41 14.58
C ARG A 40 13.31 -7.00 15.32
N SER A 41 12.20 -7.68 15.07
CA SER A 41 10.91 -7.41 15.73
C SER A 41 10.96 -7.60 17.25
N LEU A 42 11.85 -8.46 17.77
CA LEU A 42 12.00 -8.69 19.21
C LEU A 42 12.74 -7.56 19.93
N ILE A 43 13.59 -6.84 19.20
CA ILE A 43 14.37 -5.70 19.73
C ILE A 43 13.52 -4.41 19.73
N GLY A 44 12.45 -4.39 18.93
CA GLY A 44 11.55 -3.26 18.78
C GLY A 44 12.09 -2.19 17.83
N GLY A 45 11.20 -1.28 17.42
CA GLY A 45 11.50 -0.24 16.42
C GLY A 45 11.01 -0.59 15.02
N GLU A 46 11.38 0.26 14.06
CA GLU A 46 10.99 0.10 12.66
C GLU A 46 11.78 -1.02 11.99
N ILE A 47 11.07 -1.96 11.38
CA ILE A 47 11.67 -3.01 10.54
C ILE A 47 11.76 -2.45 9.12
N ILE A 48 12.90 -1.84 8.80
CA ILE A 48 13.18 -1.19 7.51
C ILE A 48 12.79 -2.10 6.33
N GLU A 49 13.04 -3.40 6.46
CA GLU A 49 12.71 -4.41 5.44
C GLU A 49 11.20 -4.55 5.20
N TYR A 50 10.36 -4.41 6.23
CA TYR A 50 8.91 -4.41 6.10
C TYR A 50 8.37 -3.06 5.64
N THR A 51 8.96 -1.95 6.09
CA THR A 51 8.61 -0.62 5.58
C THR A 51 8.81 -0.55 4.07
N ALA A 52 9.98 -0.97 3.57
CA ALA A 52 10.26 -0.98 2.13
C ALA A 52 9.29 -1.87 1.35
N MET A 53 8.98 -3.06 1.88
CA MET A 53 8.02 -3.97 1.25
C MET A 53 6.59 -3.38 1.20
N LEU A 54 6.16 -2.74 2.28
CA LEU A 54 4.85 -2.09 2.34
C LEU A 54 4.76 -0.94 1.35
N GLU A 55 5.80 -0.12 1.24
CA GLU A 55 5.87 0.98 0.29
C GLU A 55 5.79 0.50 -1.16
N ASP A 56 6.53 -0.55 -1.52
CA ASP A 56 6.46 -1.13 -2.86
C ASP A 56 5.10 -1.77 -3.14
N SER A 57 4.52 -2.45 -2.14
CA SER A 57 3.20 -3.05 -2.25
C SER A 57 2.13 -1.97 -2.45
N ARG A 58 2.21 -0.86 -1.70
CA ARG A 58 1.30 0.28 -1.83
C ARG A 58 1.37 0.90 -3.22
N LYS A 59 2.58 1.13 -3.76
CA LYS A 59 2.75 1.65 -5.12
C LYS A 59 2.11 0.73 -6.16
N GLN A 60 2.41 -0.56 -6.12
CA GLN A 60 1.84 -1.51 -7.08
C GLN A 60 0.33 -1.67 -6.95
N ALA A 61 -0.22 -1.59 -5.74
CA ALA A 61 -1.67 -1.61 -5.53
C ALA A 61 -2.33 -0.37 -6.17
N LEU A 62 -1.75 0.82 -5.98
CA LEU A 62 -2.23 2.04 -6.64
C LEU A 62 -2.15 1.94 -8.17
N ASP A 63 -1.04 1.43 -8.72
CA ASP A 63 -0.88 1.25 -10.17
C ASP A 63 -1.91 0.29 -10.77
N ARG A 64 -2.39 -0.71 -10.02
CA ARG A 64 -3.47 -1.62 -10.47
C ARG A 64 -4.86 -0.99 -10.40
N MET A 65 -5.04 -0.02 -9.50
CA MET A 65 -6.32 0.64 -9.26
C MET A 65 -6.59 1.76 -10.26
N VAL A 66 -5.52 2.40 -10.75
CA VAL A 66 -5.53 3.68 -11.47
C VAL A 66 -5.48 3.51 -12.98
#